data_AF-A0A8H3X2G6-F1
#
_entry.id   AF-A0A8H3X2G6-F1
#
_cell.length_a   1.000
_cell.length_b   1.000
_cell.length_c   1.000
_cell.angle_alpha   90.00
_cell.angle_beta   90.00
_cell.angle_gamma   90.00
#
_symmetry.space_group_name_H-M   'P 1'
#
loop_
_entity.id
_entity.type
_entity.pdbx_description
1 polymer ?
#
loop_
_entity_poly.entity_id
_entity_poly.type
_entity_poly.pdbx_seq_one_letter_code
_entity_poly.pdbx_strand_id
1 'polypeptide(L)'
;MDLGENFDVIVLKNAINAYKKGEYKLALQTFKSLASKDYSNSTDKNDMKIYGQATFYLALCYMHRHGVIQNKGYALSIANHLLINKKYNDAWNIYRELIEDEETKFTALVNMSICYNQEKKLFHNEEITFKISLELYSKKKYKEAFDIFSKLTSSTNDEIKFIVTCLKASYNISEYNNIKRDKNEAFNLINTIKLK
;
A
#
# COMPACT_ATOMS: atom_id res chain seq x y z
N MET A 1 19.75 -32.65 14.74
CA MET A 1 20.57 -31.61 14.08
C MET A 1 19.78 -30.34 14.18
N ASP A 2 20.20 -29.42 15.06
CA ASP A 2 19.61 -28.08 15.12
C ASP A 2 19.94 -27.36 13.81
N LEU A 3 18.91 -27.12 13.01
CA LEU A 3 18.97 -26.19 11.88
C LEU A 3 19.07 -24.79 12.49
N GLY A 4 20.30 -24.37 12.79
CA GLY A 4 20.59 -23.05 13.30
C GLY A 4 19.90 -21.97 12.46
N GLU A 5 19.30 -20.99 13.14
CA GLU A 5 18.57 -19.91 12.50
C GLU A 5 19.44 -19.22 11.42
N ASN A 6 18.89 -19.02 10.22
CA ASN A 6 19.59 -18.38 9.10
C ASN A 6 20.21 -17.05 9.58
N PHE A 7 21.52 -16.88 9.38
CA PHE A 7 22.28 -15.72 9.84
C PHE A 7 21.63 -14.39 9.40
N ASP A 8 21.11 -14.31 8.18
CA ASP A 8 20.46 -13.09 7.68
C ASP A 8 19.15 -12.77 8.40
N VAL A 9 18.44 -13.78 8.92
CA VAL A 9 17.24 -13.59 9.77
C VAL A 9 17.65 -12.95 11.10
N ILE A 10 18.75 -13.40 11.70
CA ILE A 10 19.28 -12.83 12.95
C ILE A 10 19.71 -11.37 12.71
N VAL A 11 20.43 -11.13 11.62
CA VAL A 11 20.89 -9.78 11.22
C VAL A 11 19.70 -8.84 11.03
N LEU A 12 18.65 -9.27 10.32
CA LEU A 12 17.44 -8.49 10.13
C LEU A 12 16.73 -8.17 11.46
N LYS A 13 16.55 -9.17 12.33
CA LYS A 13 15.93 -8.96 13.66
C LYS A 13 16.69 -7.93 14.48
N ASN A 14 18.02 -8.00 14.47
CA ASN A 14 18.87 -7.05 15.17
C ASN A 14 18.74 -5.63 14.59
N ALA A 15 18.69 -5.49 13.26
CA ALA A 15 18.47 -4.20 12.60
C ALA A 15 17.12 -3.58 12.95
N ILE A 16 16.05 -4.38 13.00
CA ILE A 16 14.72 -3.92 13.43
C ILE A 16 14.73 -3.47 14.89
N ASN A 17 15.41 -4.20 15.76
CA ASN A 17 15.56 -3.82 17.16
C ASN A 17 16.35 -2.52 17.33
N ALA A 18 17.45 -2.36 16.59
CA ALA A 18 18.24 -1.13 16.55
C ALA A 18 17.36 0.06 16.08
N TYR A 19 16.58 -0.13 15.00
CA TYR A 19 15.63 0.89 14.53
C TYR A 19 14.64 1.30 15.61
N LYS A 20 14.02 0.34 16.32
CA LYS A 20 13.08 0.62 17.42
C LYS A 20 13.71 1.34 18.60
N LYS A 21 15.01 1.18 18.83
CA LYS A 21 15.79 1.87 19.87
C LYS A 21 16.29 3.26 19.45
N GLY A 22 16.02 3.69 18.22
CA GLY A 22 16.51 4.96 17.69
C GLY A 22 17.95 4.91 17.15
N GLU A 23 18.56 3.72 17.06
CA GLU A 23 19.92 3.51 16.52
C GLU A 23 19.90 3.51 14.98
N TYR A 24 19.34 4.57 14.40
CA TYR A 24 18.92 4.59 13.01
C TYR A 24 20.06 4.46 11.99
N LYS A 25 21.25 4.99 12.28
CA LYS A 25 22.40 4.89 11.36
C LYS A 25 22.85 3.44 11.18
N LEU A 26 22.93 2.69 12.28
CA LEU A 26 23.30 1.27 12.27
C LEU A 26 22.22 0.46 11.54
N ALA A 27 20.95 0.64 11.93
CA ALA A 27 19.83 -0.04 11.30
C ALA A 27 19.76 0.22 9.79
N LEU A 28 19.92 1.47 9.37
CA LEU A 28 19.92 1.87 7.96
C LEU A 28 21.00 1.15 7.15
N GLN A 29 22.23 1.08 7.67
CA GLN A 29 23.32 0.38 6.99
C GLN A 29 23.00 -1.09 6.78
N THR A 30 22.43 -1.75 7.80
CA THR A 30 22.03 -3.15 7.71
C THR A 30 20.88 -3.35 6.73
N PHE A 31 19.84 -2.51 6.75
CA PHE A 31 18.74 -2.59 5.78
C PHE A 31 19.22 -2.40 4.34
N LYS A 32 20.14 -1.46 4.10
CA LYS A 32 20.77 -1.29 2.77
C LYS A 32 21.50 -2.54 2.32
N SER A 33 22.31 -3.13 3.20
CA SER A 33 23.04 -4.36 2.87
C SER A 33 22.08 -5.50 2.52
N LEU A 34 21.07 -5.74 3.35
CA LEU A 34 20.09 -6.80 3.09
C LEU A 34 19.22 -6.54 1.85
N ALA A 35 18.81 -5.30 1.59
CA ALA A 35 18.01 -4.93 0.41
C ALA A 35 18.83 -4.94 -0.89
N SER A 36 20.16 -4.86 -0.81
CA SER A 36 21.05 -4.94 -1.97
C SER A 36 21.33 -6.37 -2.43
N LYS A 37 20.99 -7.37 -1.60
CA LYS A 37 21.13 -8.78 -1.98
C LYS A 37 20.06 -9.14 -3.01
N ASP A 38 20.48 -9.76 -4.10
CA ASP A 38 19.57 -10.17 -5.16
C ASP A 38 18.78 -11.42 -4.75
N TYR A 39 17.58 -11.18 -4.21
CA TYR A 39 16.61 -12.23 -3.90
C TYR A 39 15.52 -12.34 -4.97
N SER A 40 15.66 -11.67 -6.12
CA SER A 40 14.62 -11.57 -7.15
C SER A 40 14.22 -12.94 -7.72
N ASN A 41 15.17 -13.88 -7.76
CA ASN A 41 14.98 -15.25 -8.26
C ASN A 41 14.98 -16.33 -7.16
N SER A 42 15.11 -15.96 -5.87
CA SER A 42 15.09 -16.94 -4.80
C SER A 42 13.68 -17.52 -4.64
N THR A 43 13.56 -18.84 -4.52
CA THR A 43 12.32 -19.53 -4.17
C THR A 43 12.20 -19.76 -2.66
N ASP A 44 13.24 -19.42 -1.89
CA ASP A 44 13.24 -19.55 -0.44
C ASP A 44 12.34 -18.47 0.20
N LYS A 45 11.39 -18.92 1.02
CA LYS A 45 10.44 -18.04 1.70
C LYS A 45 11.13 -17.07 2.68
N ASN A 46 12.24 -17.49 3.30
CA ASN A 46 13.00 -16.66 4.23
C ASN A 46 13.70 -15.53 3.48
N ASP A 47 14.36 -15.84 2.37
CA ASP A 47 15.01 -14.86 1.50
C ASP A 47 14.05 -13.78 1.01
N MET A 48 12.88 -14.20 0.50
CA MET A 48 11.84 -13.28 0.06
C MET A 48 11.36 -12.38 1.22
N LYS A 49 11.17 -12.96 2.41
CA LYS A 49 10.73 -12.21 3.60
C LYS A 49 11.79 -11.23 4.09
N ILE A 50 13.07 -11.63 4.08
CA ILE A 50 14.19 -10.77 4.47
C ILE A 50 14.28 -9.57 3.53
N TYR A 51 14.25 -9.81 2.22
CA TYR A 51 14.25 -8.76 1.21
C TYR A 51 13.09 -7.78 1.41
N GLY A 52 11.85 -8.29 1.50
CA GLY A 52 10.66 -7.46 1.64
C GLY A 52 10.71 -6.59 2.90
N GLN A 53 11.08 -7.17 4.05
CA GLN A 53 11.20 -6.43 5.31
C GLN A 53 12.35 -5.42 5.30
N ALA A 54 13.53 -5.80 4.80
CA ALA A 54 14.66 -4.88 4.71
C ALA A 54 14.34 -3.68 3.81
N THR A 55 13.69 -3.93 2.67
CA THR A 55 13.29 -2.90 1.71
C THR A 55 12.21 -1.97 2.29
N PHE A 56 11.24 -2.51 3.02
CA PHE A 56 10.24 -1.73 3.74
C PHE A 56 10.88 -0.79 4.78
N TYR A 57 11.73 -1.32 5.66
CA TYR A 57 12.40 -0.49 6.67
C TYR A 57 13.39 0.51 6.06
N LEU A 58 14.05 0.16 4.95
CA LEU A 58 14.87 1.09 4.20
C LEU A 58 14.05 2.29 3.71
N ALA A 59 12.87 2.03 3.13
CA ALA A 59 11.96 3.10 2.70
C ALA A 59 11.52 3.98 3.87
N LEU A 60 11.13 3.39 5.01
CA LEU A 60 10.79 4.13 6.22
C LEU A 60 11.94 5.03 6.70
N CYS A 61 13.19 4.56 6.62
CA CYS A 61 14.32 5.38 7.02
C CYS A 61 14.44 6.67 6.19
N TYR A 62 14.23 6.55 4.87
CA TYR A 62 14.25 7.68 3.96
C TYR A 62 13.00 8.56 4.09
N MET A 63 11.83 8.01 4.44
CA MET A 63 10.63 8.81 4.69
C MET A 63 10.73 9.67 5.95
N HIS A 64 11.29 9.13 7.04
CA HIS A 64 11.24 9.77 8.37
C HIS A 64 12.57 10.36 8.84
N ARG A 65 13.58 10.49 7.97
CA ARG A 65 14.91 11.02 8.31
C ARG A 65 15.65 10.17 9.37
N HIS A 66 15.42 8.87 9.38
CA HIS A 66 16.05 7.97 10.35
C HIS A 66 17.44 7.56 9.83
N GLY A 67 18.46 8.26 10.32
CA GLY A 67 19.87 7.98 9.98
C GLY A 67 20.31 8.48 8.61
N VAL A 68 19.43 9.18 7.88
CA VAL A 68 19.66 9.76 6.55
C VAL A 68 18.86 11.04 6.35
N ILE A 69 19.23 11.86 5.37
CA ILE A 69 18.42 13.00 4.92
C ILE A 69 17.08 12.45 4.40
N GLN A 70 15.98 13.12 4.75
CA GLN A 70 14.65 12.75 4.27
C GLN A 70 14.63 12.78 2.74
N ASN A 71 14.18 11.68 2.14
CA ASN A 71 14.05 11.55 0.69
C ASN A 71 12.84 10.66 0.37
N LYS A 72 11.65 11.28 0.40
CA LYS A 72 10.39 10.59 0.10
C LYS A 72 10.33 10.09 -1.35
N GLY A 73 10.96 10.82 -2.28
CA GLY A 73 11.10 10.39 -3.67
C GLY A 73 11.88 9.07 -3.81
N TYR A 74 12.91 8.85 -2.99
CA TYR A 74 13.62 7.58 -2.94
C TYR A 74 12.78 6.46 -2.31
N ALA A 75 12.00 6.76 -1.27
CA ALA A 75 11.07 5.78 -0.72
C ALA A 75 9.98 5.37 -1.73
N LEU A 76 9.48 6.34 -2.51
CA LEU A 76 8.56 6.09 -3.62
C LEU A 76 9.21 5.27 -4.74
N SER A 77 10.48 5.53 -5.09
CA SER A 77 11.18 4.74 -6.10
C SER A 77 11.39 3.28 -5.69
N ILE A 78 11.65 3.03 -4.40
CA ILE A 78 11.65 1.68 -3.82
C ILE A 78 10.29 0.99 -4.02
N ALA A 79 9.18 1.66 -3.66
CA ALA A 79 7.84 1.11 -3.81
C ALA A 79 7.50 0.79 -5.28
N ASN A 80 7.89 1.67 -6.21
CA ASN A 80 7.72 1.47 -7.65
C ASN A 80 8.52 0.27 -8.16
N HIS A 81 9.75 0.08 -7.67
CA HIS A 81 10.57 -1.07 -8.03
C HIS A 81 9.91 -2.40 -7.60
N LEU A 82 9.36 -2.45 -6.37
CA LEU A 82 8.62 -3.61 -5.89
C LEU A 82 7.35 -3.87 -6.72
N LEU A 83 6.63 -2.82 -7.11
CA LEU A 83 5.46 -2.92 -7.98
C LEU A 83 5.81 -3.54 -9.35
N ILE A 84 6.88 -3.06 -10.00
CA ILE A 84 7.35 -3.59 -11.30
C ILE A 84 7.72 -5.07 -11.19
N ASN A 85 8.33 -5.45 -10.07
CA ASN A 85 8.71 -6.84 -9.77
C ASN A 85 7.57 -7.70 -9.21
N LYS A 86 6.31 -7.23 -9.31
CA LYS A 86 5.10 -7.95 -8.87
C LYS A 86 5.11 -8.32 -7.38
N LYS A 87 5.88 -7.61 -6.55
CA LYS A 87 5.89 -7.74 -5.09
C LYS A 87 4.81 -6.82 -4.50
N TYR A 88 3.55 -7.06 -4.88
CA TYR A 88 2.44 -6.14 -4.64
C TYR A 88 2.17 -5.88 -3.15
N ASN A 89 2.29 -6.89 -2.30
CA ASN A 89 2.10 -6.72 -0.85
C ASN A 89 3.18 -5.83 -0.22
N ASP A 90 4.44 -6.02 -0.62
CA ASP A 90 5.55 -5.21 -0.10
C ASP A 90 5.44 -3.77 -0.61
N ALA A 91 5.12 -3.58 -1.89
CA ALA A 91 4.86 -2.26 -2.47
C ALA A 91 3.70 -1.54 -1.76
N TRP A 92 2.58 -2.24 -1.56
CA TRP A 92 1.40 -1.72 -0.86
C TRP A 92 1.72 -1.19 0.54
N ASN A 93 2.55 -1.91 1.30
CA ASN A 93 2.94 -1.50 2.64
C ASN A 93 3.70 -0.16 2.63
N ILE A 94 4.57 0.06 1.65
CA ILE A 94 5.31 1.32 1.52
C ILE A 94 4.39 2.45 1.06
N TYR A 95 3.52 2.20 0.07
CA TYR A 95 2.56 3.22 -0.40
C TYR A 95 1.61 3.69 0.70
N ARG A 96 1.20 2.78 1.60
CA ARG A 96 0.35 3.13 2.74
C ARG A 96 0.97 4.18 3.67
N GLU A 97 2.29 4.19 3.78
CA GLU A 97 2.99 5.21 4.57
C GLU A 97 3.13 6.51 3.77
N LEU A 98 3.26 6.42 2.45
CA LEU A 98 3.38 7.57 1.55
C LEU A 98 2.07 8.34 1.35
N ILE A 99 0.89 7.72 1.56
CA ILE A 99 -0.39 8.44 1.44
C ILE A 99 -0.61 9.49 2.53
N GLU A 100 0.14 9.44 3.63
CA GLU A 100 0.11 10.47 4.68
C GLU A 100 0.82 11.77 4.28
N ASP A 101 1.54 11.76 3.15
CA ASP A 101 2.31 12.90 2.65
C ASP A 101 1.71 13.50 1.37
N GLU A 102 1.31 14.77 1.41
CA GLU A 102 0.63 15.43 0.27
C GLU A 102 1.41 15.39 -1.05
N GLU A 103 2.75 15.42 -1.03
CA GLU A 103 3.58 15.39 -2.24
C GLU A 103 3.53 14.02 -2.94
N THR A 104 3.58 12.94 -2.16
CA THR A 104 3.63 11.56 -2.69
C THR A 104 2.27 10.85 -2.73
N LYS A 105 1.28 11.37 -1.99
CA LYS A 105 -0.03 10.76 -1.77
C LYS A 105 -0.73 10.36 -3.05
N PHE A 106 -0.84 11.28 -4.01
CA PHE A 106 -1.59 11.00 -5.23
C PHE A 106 -0.98 9.84 -6.03
N THR A 107 0.34 9.82 -6.20
CA THR A 107 1.05 8.74 -6.88
C THR A 107 0.92 7.43 -6.11
N ALA A 108 1.03 7.47 -4.78
CA ALA A 108 0.86 6.31 -3.93
C ALA A 108 -0.55 5.71 -4.05
N LEU A 109 -1.62 6.52 -4.01
CA LEU A 109 -3.00 6.06 -4.17
C LEU A 109 -3.24 5.36 -5.52
N VAL A 110 -2.73 5.95 -6.61
CA VAL A 110 -2.84 5.34 -7.94
C VAL A 110 -2.11 3.99 -7.96
N ASN A 111 -0.90 3.91 -7.43
CA ASN A 111 -0.14 2.67 -7.44
C ASN A 111 -0.70 1.60 -6.48
N MET A 112 -1.34 2.02 -5.37
CA MET A 112 -2.10 1.11 -4.51
C MET A 112 -3.27 0.48 -5.26
N SER A 113 -3.99 1.25 -6.10
CA SER A 113 -5.06 0.69 -6.94
C SER A 113 -4.54 -0.41 -7.87
N ILE A 114 -3.34 -0.23 -8.43
CA ILE A 114 -2.69 -1.23 -9.29
C ILE A 114 -2.36 -2.48 -8.47
N CYS A 115 -1.76 -2.33 -7.28
CA CYS A 115 -1.44 -3.45 -6.39
C CYS A 115 -2.70 -4.27 -6.08
N TYR A 116 -3.79 -3.61 -5.67
CA TYR A 116 -5.08 -4.24 -5.37
C TYR A 116 -5.70 -4.91 -6.60
N ASN A 117 -5.52 -4.32 -7.78
CA ASN A 117 -6.05 -4.89 -9.01
C ASN A 117 -5.32 -6.18 -9.42
N GLN A 118 -4.02 -6.28 -9.16
CA GLN A 118 -3.21 -7.44 -9.55
C GLN A 118 -3.19 -8.57 -8.51
N GLU A 119 -3.23 -8.26 -7.21
CA GLU A 119 -3.08 -9.27 -6.16
C GLU A 119 -4.43 -9.73 -5.60
N LYS A 120 -4.80 -10.98 -5.90
CA LYS A 120 -6.04 -11.64 -5.40
C LYS A 120 -6.05 -11.93 -3.90
N LYS A 121 -5.03 -11.53 -3.13
CA LYS A 121 -4.95 -11.79 -1.68
C LYS A 121 -4.90 -10.53 -0.83
N LEU A 122 -4.90 -9.33 -1.43
CA LEU A 122 -4.96 -8.06 -0.71
C LEU A 122 -6.31 -7.79 -0.03
N PHE A 123 -7.29 -8.71 -0.14
CA PHE A 123 -8.65 -8.61 0.40
C PHE A 123 -8.76 -8.40 1.92
N HIS A 124 -7.65 -8.40 2.67
CA HIS A 124 -7.69 -8.37 4.14
C HIS A 124 -7.87 -6.97 4.73
N ASN A 125 -7.98 -5.92 3.90
CA ASN A 125 -8.37 -4.60 4.39
C ASN A 125 -9.35 -3.90 3.44
N GLU A 126 -10.57 -4.43 3.39
CA GLU A 126 -11.68 -3.89 2.60
C GLU A 126 -11.96 -2.41 2.93
N GLU A 127 -11.82 -2.02 4.20
CA GLU A 127 -12.04 -0.66 4.66
C GLU A 127 -11.00 0.34 4.12
N ILE A 128 -9.70 0.03 4.23
CA ILE A 128 -8.64 0.86 3.66
C ILE A 128 -8.80 0.95 2.14
N THR A 129 -9.09 -0.19 1.49
CA THR A 129 -9.26 -0.22 0.03
C THR A 129 -10.46 0.62 -0.40
N PHE A 130 -11.55 0.57 0.35
CA PHE A 130 -12.72 1.42 0.15
C PHE A 130 -12.40 2.92 0.33
N LYS A 131 -11.64 3.30 1.36
CA LYS A 131 -11.20 4.69 1.55
C LYS A 131 -10.33 5.18 0.38
N ILE A 132 -9.41 4.34 -0.10
CA ILE A 132 -8.56 4.65 -1.27
C ILE A 132 -9.41 4.89 -2.52
N SER A 133 -10.42 4.06 -2.79
CA SER A 133 -11.26 4.24 -3.97
C SER A 133 -12.15 5.48 -3.87
N LEU A 134 -12.66 5.82 -2.68
CA LEU A 134 -13.34 7.10 -2.47
C LEU A 134 -12.41 8.29 -2.75
N GLU A 135 -11.16 8.23 -2.28
CA GLU A 135 -10.21 9.29 -2.51
C GLU A 135 -9.84 9.43 -4.00
N LEU A 136 -9.57 8.32 -4.68
CA LEU A 136 -9.36 8.30 -6.14
C LEU A 136 -10.55 8.90 -6.89
N TYR A 137 -11.78 8.53 -6.50
CA TYR A 137 -13.00 9.08 -7.09
C TYR A 137 -13.10 10.60 -6.88
N SER A 138 -12.76 11.09 -5.68
CA SER A 138 -12.75 12.54 -5.37
C SER A 138 -11.75 13.30 -6.25
N LYS A 139 -10.62 12.67 -6.61
CA LYS A 139 -9.58 13.20 -7.51
C LYS A 139 -9.87 12.97 -8.99
N LYS A 140 -11.10 12.59 -9.35
CA LYS A 140 -11.56 12.30 -10.73
C LYS A 140 -10.84 11.12 -11.38
N LYS A 141 -10.23 10.23 -10.60
CA LYS A 141 -9.68 8.94 -11.05
C LYS A 141 -10.77 7.88 -11.02
N TYR A 142 -11.82 8.13 -11.80
CA TYR A 142 -13.06 7.37 -11.70
C TYR A 142 -12.90 5.92 -12.14
N LYS A 143 -12.09 5.66 -13.17
CA LYS A 143 -11.81 4.30 -13.65
C LYS A 143 -11.10 3.48 -12.57
N GLU A 144 -10.02 4.02 -12.01
CA GLU A 144 -9.23 3.37 -10.96
C GLU A 144 -10.07 3.11 -9.71
N ALA A 145 -10.91 4.07 -9.32
CA ALA A 145 -11.86 3.92 -8.22
C ALA A 145 -12.92 2.84 -8.53
N PHE A 146 -13.46 2.83 -9.74
CA PHE A 146 -14.50 1.91 -10.18
C PHE A 146 -14.02 0.46 -10.27
N ASP A 147 -12.79 0.23 -10.75
CA ASP A 147 -12.18 -1.09 -10.78
C ASP A 147 -12.12 -1.69 -9.35
N ILE A 148 -11.77 -0.86 -8.36
CA ILE A 148 -11.79 -1.24 -6.95
C ILE A 148 -13.22 -1.50 -6.46
N PHE A 149 -14.17 -0.58 -6.69
CA PHE A 149 -15.57 -0.76 -6.27
C PHE A 149 -16.16 -2.05 -6.82
N SER A 150 -15.86 -2.38 -8.08
CA SER A 150 -16.32 -3.60 -8.74
C SER A 150 -15.86 -4.86 -8.02
N LYS A 151 -14.61 -4.88 -7.53
CA LYS A 151 -14.10 -5.99 -6.71
C LYS A 151 -14.74 -6.02 -5.32
N LEU A 152 -14.96 -4.86 -4.71
CA LEU A 152 -15.57 -4.76 -3.37
C LEU A 152 -17.06 -5.12 -3.34
N THR A 153 -17.75 -5.27 -4.48
CA THR A 153 -19.14 -5.78 -4.49
C THR A 153 -19.29 -7.22 -3.96
N SER A 154 -18.18 -7.98 -3.89
CA SER A 154 -18.15 -9.28 -3.23
C SER A 154 -17.59 -9.22 -1.80
N SER A 155 -17.52 -8.03 -1.20
CA SER A 155 -17.04 -7.84 0.18
C SER A 155 -17.88 -8.63 1.18
N THR A 156 -17.23 -9.09 2.24
CA THR A 156 -17.91 -9.75 3.38
C THR A 156 -18.51 -8.75 4.36
N ASN A 157 -18.14 -7.47 4.26
CA ASN A 157 -18.73 -6.38 5.01
C ASN A 157 -19.96 -5.85 4.26
N ASP A 158 -21.15 -6.08 4.82
CA ASP A 158 -22.43 -5.73 4.19
C ASP A 158 -22.59 -4.22 3.92
N GLU A 159 -22.04 -3.36 4.78
CA GLU A 159 -22.10 -1.90 4.60
C GLU A 159 -21.23 -1.45 3.42
N ILE A 160 -19.97 -1.89 3.39
CA ILE A 160 -19.06 -1.61 2.26
C ILE A 160 -19.68 -2.15 0.98
N LYS A 161 -20.16 -3.40 1.00
CA LYS A 161 -20.79 -4.05 -0.14
C LYS A 161 -22.01 -3.27 -0.65
N PHE A 162 -22.87 -2.78 0.24
CA PHE A 162 -24.02 -1.97 -0.15
C PHE A 162 -23.57 -0.66 -0.83
N ILE A 163 -22.69 0.10 -0.18
CA ILE A 163 -22.24 1.40 -0.69
C ILE A 163 -21.52 1.27 -2.03
N VAL A 164 -20.58 0.32 -2.16
CA VAL A 164 -19.85 0.12 -3.43
C VAL A 164 -20.76 -0.39 -4.55
N THR A 165 -21.83 -1.13 -4.23
CA THR A 165 -22.85 -1.53 -5.22
C THR A 165 -23.61 -0.31 -5.73
N CYS A 166 -24.02 0.60 -4.84
CA CYS A 166 -24.65 1.87 -5.23
C CYS A 166 -23.70 2.73 -6.09
N LEU A 167 -22.45 2.91 -5.67
CA LEU A 167 -21.47 3.70 -6.41
C LEU A 167 -21.17 3.11 -7.80
N LYS A 168 -21.10 1.79 -7.90
CA LYS A 168 -20.95 1.08 -9.18
C LYS A 168 -22.14 1.32 -10.10
N ALA A 169 -23.37 1.24 -9.57
CA ALA A 169 -24.58 1.52 -10.33
C ALA A 169 -24.60 2.99 -10.80
N SER A 170 -24.28 3.94 -9.92
CA SER A 170 -24.20 5.37 -10.25
C SER A 170 -23.15 5.66 -11.33
N TYR A 171 -21.98 5.01 -11.28
CA TYR A 171 -20.96 5.14 -12.32
C TYR A 171 -21.50 4.69 -13.68
N ASN A 172 -22.07 3.48 -13.75
CA ASN A 172 -22.65 2.94 -14.99
C ASN A 172 -23.76 3.85 -15.53
N ILE A 173 -24.64 4.35 -14.66
CA ILE A 173 -25.71 5.29 -15.04
C ILE A 173 -25.10 6.61 -15.53
N SER A 174 -24.03 7.11 -14.89
CA SER A 174 -23.40 8.40 -15.23
C SER A 174 -22.60 8.37 -16.54
N GLU A 175 -21.95 7.24 -16.86
CA GLU A 175 -21.32 7.02 -18.17
C GLU A 175 -22.39 6.87 -19.27
N TYR A 176 -23.53 6.26 -18.94
CA TYR A 176 -24.67 6.16 -19.86
C TYR A 176 -25.42 7.50 -20.03
N ASN A 177 -25.49 8.30 -18.97
CA ASN A 177 -26.22 9.55 -18.88
C ASN A 177 -25.37 10.56 -18.08
N ASN A 178 -24.76 11.55 -18.73
CA ASN A 178 -23.99 12.64 -18.12
C ASN A 178 -24.74 13.39 -16.97
N ILE A 179 -24.82 12.83 -15.75
CA ILE A 179 -25.56 13.43 -14.63
C ILE A 179 -24.65 13.59 -13.42
N LYS A 180 -24.20 14.84 -13.25
CA LYS A 180 -23.37 15.37 -12.15
C LYS A 180 -24.08 15.38 -10.78
N ARG A 181 -25.38 15.13 -10.74
CA ARG A 181 -26.27 15.41 -9.59
C ARG A 181 -26.25 14.32 -8.51
N ASP A 182 -26.31 13.06 -8.92
CA ASP A 182 -26.43 11.92 -7.98
C ASP A 182 -25.11 11.61 -7.25
N LYS A 183 -23.98 12.06 -7.82
CA LYS A 183 -22.66 12.06 -7.17
C LYS A 183 -22.68 12.79 -5.83
N ASN A 184 -23.38 13.92 -5.73
CA ASN A 184 -23.36 14.73 -4.51
C ASN A 184 -24.20 14.10 -3.38
N GLU A 185 -25.27 13.37 -3.70
CA GLU A 185 -26.07 12.66 -2.69
C GLU A 185 -25.32 11.47 -2.07
N ALA A 186 -24.61 10.68 -2.88
CA ALA A 186 -23.78 9.59 -2.36
C ALA A 186 -22.66 10.09 -1.44
N PHE A 187 -22.00 11.19 -1.79
CA PHE A 187 -20.98 11.83 -0.92
C PHE A 187 -21.58 12.39 0.36
N ASN A 188 -22.80 12.93 0.31
CA ASN A 188 -23.48 13.41 1.51
C ASN A 188 -23.83 12.25 2.46
N LEU A 189 -24.27 11.10 1.94
CA LEU A 189 -24.50 9.90 2.76
C LEU A 189 -23.22 9.42 3.46
N ILE A 190 -22.08 9.41 2.76
CA ILE A 190 -20.77 9.06 3.35
C ILE A 190 -20.36 10.02 4.46
N ASN A 191 -20.60 11.33 4.30
CA ASN A 191 -20.31 12.33 5.33
C ASN A 191 -21.28 12.29 6.53
N THR A 192 -22.44 11.64 6.39
CA THR A 192 -23.44 11.50 7.46
C THR A 192 -23.18 10.27 8.32
N ILE A 193 -22.43 9.28 7.80
CA ILE A 193 -21.86 8.19 8.58
C ILE A 193 -20.73 8.77 9.43
N LYS A 194 -21.07 9.35 10.58
CA LYS A 194 -20.09 9.63 11.62
C LYS A 194 -19.58 8.29 12.14
N LEU A 195 -18.40 7.90 11.66
CA LEU A 195 -17.57 6.85 12.23
C LEU A 195 -17.42 7.12 13.74
N LYS A 196 -18.11 6.32 14.56
CA LYS A 196 -17.83 6.16 15.99
C LYS A 196 -16.80 5.06 16.17
#